data_AF-A0AAV1T8H0-F1
#
_entry.id   AF-A0AAV1T8H0-F1
#
_cell.length_a   1.000
_cell.length_b   1.000
_cell.length_c   1.000
_cell.angle_alpha   90.00
_cell.angle_beta   90.00
_cell.angle_gamma   90.00
#
_symmetry.space_group_name_H-M   'P 1'
#
loop_
_entity.id
_entity.type
_entity.pdbx_description
1 polymer ?
#
loop_
_entity_poly.entity_id
_entity_poly.type
_entity_poly.pdbx_seq_one_letter_code
_entity_poly.pdbx_strand_id
1 'polypeptide(L)'
;MSSEMYEGIDSLKSLYDRYGKTFSGGPSAAHEVPRRTAQQNPVRQSSVGSGAPKYPRTGDSRAAGRDNSSDVRSRRGGSTAAQPDSAGHRESPLMEVEEEGRSSPHNRGEACVPESFFDCVTQGLRGDLKHERDRRLQLADTVLRHRAEFAFAQLENERALTSLRDELRVPRGDVDRSLDEIAALQTLVDAHHREHKALCEMLERKGVLHRKKQRTDGTA
;
A
#
# COMPACT_ATOMS: atom_id res chain seq x y z
N MET A 1 8.51 -34.75 -18.50
CA MET A 1 8.09 -34.21 -17.19
C MET A 1 8.54 -35.22 -16.14
N SER A 2 9.38 -34.79 -15.19
CA SER A 2 10.21 -35.67 -14.37
C SER A 2 9.41 -36.37 -13.26
N SER A 3 9.76 -37.64 -13.01
CA SER A 3 9.19 -38.52 -11.98
C SER A 3 9.17 -37.89 -10.58
N GLU A 4 10.08 -36.95 -10.32
CA GLU A 4 10.19 -36.19 -9.07
C GLU A 4 8.95 -35.36 -8.73
N MET A 5 8.21 -34.87 -9.74
CA MET A 5 7.00 -34.08 -9.51
C MET A 5 5.85 -34.95 -8.97
N TYR A 6 5.77 -36.21 -9.41
CA TYR A 6 4.73 -37.13 -8.93
C TYR A 6 5.02 -37.63 -7.51
N GLU A 7 6.29 -37.87 -7.18
CA GLU A 7 6.71 -38.29 -5.84
C GLU A 7 6.46 -37.19 -4.78
N GLY A 8 6.64 -35.91 -5.16
CA GLY A 8 6.31 -34.77 -4.30
C GLY A 8 4.81 -34.68 -3.97
N ILE A 9 3.94 -35.00 -4.93
CA ILE A 9 2.48 -34.95 -4.74
C ILE A 9 2.01 -36.07 -3.81
N ASP A 10 2.53 -37.29 -3.97
CA ASP A 10 2.15 -38.42 -3.13
C ASP A 10 2.67 -38.27 -1.69
N SER A 11 3.86 -37.69 -1.50
CA SER A 11 4.39 -37.36 -0.19
C SER A 11 3.52 -36.31 0.54
N LEU A 12 3.00 -35.31 -0.19
CA LEU A 12 2.11 -34.30 0.38
C LEU A 12 0.77 -34.88 0.82
N LYS A 13 0.19 -35.78 0.01
CA LYS A 13 -1.05 -36.50 0.36
C LYS A 13 -0.87 -37.37 1.60
N SER A 14 0.24 -38.10 1.69
CA SER A 14 0.56 -38.95 2.84
C SER A 14 0.71 -38.15 4.14
N LEU A 15 1.24 -36.92 4.05
CA LEU A 15 1.29 -35.96 5.17
C LEU A 15 -0.12 -35.53 5.59
N TYR A 16 -0.99 -35.22 4.64
CA TYR A 16 -2.37 -34.80 4.94
C TYR A 16 -3.18 -35.92 5.61
N ASP A 17 -3.03 -37.16 5.16
CA ASP A 17 -3.69 -38.32 5.78
C ASP A 17 -3.17 -38.61 7.19
N ARG A 18 -1.89 -38.32 7.46
CA ARG A 18 -1.25 -38.53 8.76
C ARG A 18 -1.70 -37.49 9.80
N TYR A 19 -1.97 -36.26 9.40
CA TYR A 19 -2.28 -35.15 10.31
C TYR A 19 -3.73 -34.66 10.24
N GLY A 20 -4.50 -35.05 9.23
CA GLY A 20 -5.85 -34.55 8.96
C GLY A 20 -6.97 -35.09 9.86
N LYS A 21 -6.66 -35.94 10.88
CA LYS A 21 -7.70 -36.69 11.61
C LYS A 21 -8.00 -36.27 13.05
N THR A 22 -7.51 -35.12 13.51
CA THR A 22 -7.99 -34.55 14.79
C THR A 22 -8.07 -33.02 14.77
N PHE A 23 -9.17 -32.50 14.23
CA PHE A 23 -9.74 -31.21 14.63
C PHE A 23 -11.25 -31.38 14.83
N SER A 24 -11.64 -32.14 15.86
CA SER A 24 -13.01 -32.17 16.38
C SER A 24 -13.16 -31.23 17.60
N GLY A 25 -12.63 -30.01 17.48
CA GLY A 25 -12.70 -28.97 18.50
C GLY A 25 -13.37 -27.72 17.96
N GLY A 26 -14.59 -27.85 17.43
CA GLY A 26 -15.41 -26.71 17.06
C GLY A 26 -15.95 -26.02 18.33
N PRO A 27 -15.85 -24.67 18.45
CA PRO A 27 -16.50 -23.97 19.54
C PRO A 27 -18.02 -24.05 19.38
N SER A 28 -18.64 -24.51 20.46
CA SER A 28 -20.07 -24.65 20.69
C SER A 28 -20.87 -23.42 20.25
N ALA A 29 -21.99 -23.68 19.56
CA ALA A 29 -23.04 -22.72 19.31
C ALA A 29 -23.51 -22.09 20.63
N ALA A 30 -23.41 -20.76 20.72
CA ALA A 30 -24.07 -19.98 21.76
C ALA A 30 -24.56 -18.66 21.15
N HIS A 31 -25.89 -18.56 21.13
CA HIS A 31 -26.70 -17.36 21.07
C HIS A 31 -26.64 -16.43 19.84
N GLU A 32 -27.65 -16.63 18.99
CA GLU A 32 -28.33 -15.57 18.26
C GLU A 32 -28.59 -14.36 19.19
N VAL A 33 -28.09 -13.19 18.78
CA VAL A 33 -28.58 -11.90 19.25
C VAL A 33 -29.01 -11.10 18.01
N PRO A 34 -30.30 -10.75 17.87
CA PRO A 34 -30.76 -9.91 16.78
C PRO A 34 -30.45 -8.45 17.09
N ARG A 35 -29.41 -7.88 16.47
CA ARG A 35 -29.15 -6.44 16.53
C ARG A 35 -29.82 -5.72 15.38
N ARG A 36 -30.95 -5.11 15.75
CA ARG A 36 -31.77 -4.18 14.98
C ARG A 36 -30.95 -2.99 14.47
N THR A 37 -31.23 -2.68 13.21
CA THR A 37 -31.23 -1.36 12.55
C THR A 37 -31.10 -0.12 13.45
N ALA A 38 -30.13 0.74 13.12
CA ALA A 38 -30.24 2.18 13.36
C ALA A 38 -29.51 2.93 12.23
N GLN A 39 -30.31 3.24 11.22
CA GLN A 39 -30.06 4.21 10.17
C GLN A 39 -29.78 5.58 10.82
N GLN A 40 -28.56 6.11 10.67
CA GLN A 40 -28.30 7.54 10.90
C GLN A 40 -27.76 8.16 9.62
N ASN A 41 -28.63 8.94 8.98
CA ASN A 41 -28.29 9.93 7.96
C ASN A 41 -27.57 11.11 8.62
N PRO A 42 -26.38 11.52 8.16
CA PRO A 42 -25.92 12.88 8.38
C PRO A 42 -26.57 13.80 7.36
N VAL A 43 -27.42 14.67 7.88
CA VAL A 43 -28.03 15.82 7.24
C VAL A 43 -26.96 16.66 6.52
N ARG A 44 -27.24 17.00 5.26
CA ARG A 44 -26.55 18.06 4.51
C ARG A 44 -26.81 19.42 5.14
N GLN A 45 -25.78 20.25 5.28
CA GLN A 45 -25.70 21.73 5.14
C GLN A 45 -24.29 22.15 5.65
N SER A 46 -23.49 23.05 5.07
CA SER A 46 -23.69 24.08 4.06
C SER A 46 -22.34 24.69 3.62
N SER A 47 -22.23 24.97 2.31
CA SER A 47 -21.68 26.18 1.66
C SER A 47 -20.64 27.07 2.38
N VAL A 48 -19.39 27.03 1.89
CA VAL A 48 -18.46 28.17 1.75
C VAL A 48 -17.66 27.92 0.45
N GLY A 49 -17.87 28.69 -0.63
CA GLY A 49 -17.11 29.91 -0.91
C GLY A 49 -15.85 29.60 -1.73
N SER A 50 -15.98 29.31 -3.02
CA SER A 50 -15.55 30.20 -4.12
C SER A 50 -14.07 30.64 -4.08
N GLY A 51 -13.24 29.94 -4.87
CA GLY A 51 -11.89 30.38 -5.21
C GLY A 51 -11.31 29.57 -6.38
N ALA A 52 -11.88 29.72 -7.58
CA ALA A 52 -11.34 29.12 -8.80
C ALA A 52 -10.11 29.89 -9.29
N PRO A 53 -8.93 29.26 -9.46
CA PRO A 53 -7.80 29.89 -10.15
C PRO A 53 -8.11 29.92 -11.66
N LYS A 54 -8.36 31.12 -12.19
CA LYS A 54 -8.36 31.39 -13.63
C LYS A 54 -6.93 31.30 -14.13
N TYR A 55 -6.58 30.21 -14.82
CA TYR A 55 -5.42 30.22 -15.72
C TYR A 55 -5.86 30.07 -17.18
N PRO A 56 -5.30 30.88 -18.09
CA PRO A 56 -5.61 30.84 -19.50
C PRO A 56 -5.02 29.59 -20.17
N ARG A 57 -5.80 29.07 -21.11
CA ARG A 57 -5.46 28.04 -22.09
C ARG A 57 -4.46 28.62 -23.08
N THR A 58 -3.21 28.15 -23.05
CA THR A 58 -2.17 28.52 -24.01
C THR A 58 -1.58 27.28 -24.67
N GLY A 59 -1.80 27.19 -25.98
CA GLY A 59 -0.75 26.86 -26.93
C GLY A 59 -0.45 25.38 -27.19
N ASP A 60 -0.85 24.94 -28.37
CA ASP A 60 -0.50 23.68 -29.01
C ASP A 60 1.01 23.37 -29.01
N SER A 61 1.35 22.09 -28.85
CA SER A 61 2.57 21.55 -29.46
C SER A 61 2.33 20.13 -29.98
N ARG A 62 2.59 20.03 -31.29
CA ARG A 62 2.48 18.90 -32.19
C ARG A 62 3.42 17.75 -31.81
N ALA A 63 2.89 16.54 -32.02
CA ALA A 63 3.48 15.40 -32.75
C ALA A 63 4.96 15.02 -32.55
N ALA A 64 5.14 13.71 -32.28
CA ALA A 64 6.00 12.74 -32.98
C ALA A 64 7.02 11.98 -32.10
N GLY A 65 7.15 10.68 -32.39
CA GLY A 65 8.21 9.76 -31.91
C GLY A 65 7.85 9.09 -30.58
N ARG A 66 7.45 7.81 -30.51
CA ARG A 66 8.23 6.61 -30.86
C ARG A 66 9.65 6.74 -30.30
N ASP A 67 9.93 6.07 -29.19
CA ASP A 67 10.96 5.03 -29.16
C ASP A 67 10.99 4.29 -27.81
N ASN A 68 11.07 2.97 -27.95
CA ASN A 68 11.26 2.02 -26.89
C ASN A 68 12.74 2.06 -26.48
N SER A 69 13.05 2.26 -25.20
CA SER A 69 14.36 1.89 -24.66
C SER A 69 14.19 1.33 -23.27
N SER A 70 14.15 0.01 -23.20
CA SER A 70 14.52 -0.76 -22.03
C SER A 70 16.04 -0.73 -21.92
N ASP A 71 16.57 -0.05 -20.92
CA ASP A 71 17.97 -0.23 -20.53
C ASP A 71 18.06 -0.45 -19.02
N VAL A 72 18.06 -1.73 -18.67
CA VAL A 72 18.50 -2.27 -17.39
C VAL A 72 20.00 -2.02 -17.28
N ARG A 73 20.40 -0.97 -16.56
CA ARG A 73 21.78 -0.86 -16.07
C ARG A 73 21.88 -1.23 -14.60
N SER A 74 22.29 -2.49 -14.45
CA SER A 74 22.91 -3.14 -13.32
C SER A 74 23.97 -2.28 -12.60
N ARG A 75 23.82 -2.25 -11.27
CA ARG A 75 24.84 -2.26 -10.19
C ARG A 75 26.18 -1.54 -10.42
N ARG A 76 26.37 -0.42 -9.71
CA ARG A 76 27.59 0.07 -9.02
C ARG A 76 27.20 1.42 -8.42
N GLY A 77 27.27 1.69 -7.13
CA GLY A 77 28.39 1.49 -6.22
C GLY A 77 28.73 2.88 -5.66
N GLY A 78 28.70 3.04 -4.33
CA GLY A 78 29.22 4.23 -3.65
C GLY A 78 28.17 5.13 -3.01
N SER A 79 27.58 4.69 -1.91
CA SER A 79 27.11 5.65 -0.90
C SER A 79 28.32 6.11 -0.10
N THR A 80 28.82 7.29 -0.44
CA THR A 80 29.78 8.03 0.38
C THR A 80 29.06 8.41 1.67
N ALA A 81 29.31 7.65 2.74
CA ALA A 81 28.95 8.04 4.09
C ALA A 81 29.81 9.27 4.46
N ALA A 82 29.17 10.43 4.53
CA ALA A 82 29.73 11.57 5.23
C ALA A 82 29.89 11.18 6.70
N GLN A 83 31.12 11.23 7.22
CA GLN A 83 31.37 11.15 8.65
C GLN A 83 30.84 12.44 9.32
N PRO A 84 30.03 12.34 10.38
CA PRO A 84 29.72 13.48 11.22
C PRO A 84 30.98 13.85 12.01
N ASP A 85 31.36 15.12 11.89
CA ASP A 85 32.45 15.75 12.60
C ASP A 85 32.41 15.49 14.11
N SER A 86 33.56 15.03 14.58
CA SER A 86 34.10 15.11 15.93
C SER A 86 33.54 16.27 16.76
N ALA A 87 32.61 15.95 17.67
CA ALA A 87 32.19 16.84 18.74
C ALA A 87 33.24 16.86 19.87
N GLY A 88 33.94 18.00 19.93
CA GLY A 88 34.70 18.57 21.04
C GLY A 88 35.01 17.71 22.27
N HIS A 89 36.30 17.40 22.42
CA HIS A 89 36.92 17.15 23.71
C HIS A 89 36.67 18.33 24.65
N ARG A 90 35.78 18.12 25.62
CA ARG A 90 35.68 19.00 26.80
C ARG A 90 36.82 18.62 27.74
N GLU A 91 37.91 19.37 27.65
CA GLU A 91 38.93 19.43 28.69
C GLU A 91 38.25 19.84 30.00
N SER A 92 38.31 18.95 31.00
CA SER A 92 37.84 19.25 32.35
C SER A 92 39.01 19.89 33.11
N PRO A 93 38.81 21.03 33.80
CA PRO A 93 39.89 21.66 34.55
C PRO A 93 40.29 20.79 35.74
N LEU A 94 41.60 20.54 35.83
CA LEU A 94 42.29 19.97 36.97
C LEU A 94 42.08 20.89 38.18
N MET A 95 41.23 20.49 39.13
CA MET A 95 41.22 21.11 40.44
C MET A 95 42.44 20.62 41.22
N GLU A 96 43.44 21.49 41.39
CA GLU A 96 44.37 21.42 42.50
C GLU A 96 43.57 21.55 43.80
N VAL A 97 43.39 20.43 44.49
CA VAL A 97 43.06 20.41 45.91
C VAL A 97 44.30 19.93 46.64
N GLU A 98 45.02 20.90 47.22
CA GLU A 98 45.90 20.64 48.36
C GLU A 98 45.02 20.12 49.51
N GLU A 99 45.14 18.82 49.80
CA GLU A 99 44.83 18.31 51.14
C GLU A 99 46.10 17.71 51.73
N GLU A 100 46.71 18.55 52.54
CA GLU A 100 47.73 18.23 53.51
C GLU A 100 47.17 17.26 54.57
N GLY A 101 47.81 16.08 54.65
CA GLY A 101 47.98 15.33 55.88
C GLY A 101 46.71 14.82 56.57
N ARG A 102 46.42 13.52 56.36
CA ARG A 102 46.22 12.54 57.46
C ARG A 102 46.13 11.13 56.89
N SER A 103 47.14 10.35 57.25
CA SER A 103 46.98 8.98 57.74
C SER A 103 46.08 8.09 56.89
N SER A 104 46.69 7.43 55.91
CA SER A 104 46.15 6.20 55.32
C SER A 104 45.66 5.28 56.45
N PRO A 105 44.34 5.05 56.61
CA PRO A 105 43.89 4.04 57.53
C PRO A 105 44.20 2.73 56.83
N HIS A 106 45.29 2.10 57.27
CA HIS A 106 45.32 0.71 57.70
C HIS A 106 44.08 -0.11 57.28
N ASN A 107 43.90 -0.31 55.97
CA ASN A 107 43.05 -1.37 55.46
C ASN A 107 43.89 -2.62 55.60
N ARG A 108 43.71 -3.24 56.78
CA ARG A 108 44.10 -4.61 57.09
C ARG A 108 44.11 -5.45 55.83
N GLY A 109 45.26 -6.05 55.56
CA GLY A 109 45.37 -7.15 54.64
C GLY A 109 44.46 -8.28 55.11
N GLU A 110 43.29 -8.39 54.49
CA GLU A 110 42.92 -9.64 53.89
C GLU A 110 43.38 -9.54 52.44
N ALA A 111 44.50 -10.19 52.14
CA ALA A 111 44.79 -10.53 50.76
C ALA A 111 43.52 -11.22 50.23
N CYS A 112 42.79 -10.53 49.37
CA CYS A 112 41.68 -11.12 48.65
C CYS A 112 42.29 -12.34 47.97
N VAL A 113 41.98 -13.53 48.51
CA VAL A 113 42.58 -14.77 48.03
C VAL A 113 42.24 -14.81 46.54
N PRO A 114 43.24 -14.94 45.64
CA PRO A 114 42.99 -14.86 44.19
C PRO A 114 41.84 -15.77 43.73
N GLU A 115 41.57 -16.87 44.44
CA GLU A 115 40.42 -17.76 44.22
C GLU A 115 39.05 -17.07 44.35
N SER A 116 38.81 -16.20 45.33
CA SER A 116 37.49 -15.57 45.52
C SER A 116 37.18 -14.48 44.49
N PHE A 117 38.22 -13.88 43.89
CA PHE A 117 38.06 -12.88 42.83
C PHE A 117 37.55 -13.53 41.53
N PHE A 118 38.12 -14.67 41.13
CA PHE A 118 37.68 -15.38 39.92
C PHE A 118 36.24 -15.87 40.04
N ASP A 119 35.82 -16.30 41.23
CA ASP A 119 34.43 -16.71 41.49
C ASP A 119 33.47 -15.54 41.35
N CYS A 120 33.78 -14.38 41.93
CA CYS A 120 32.99 -13.16 41.79
C CYS A 120 32.84 -12.74 40.31
N VAL A 121 33.94 -12.71 39.56
CA VAL A 121 33.95 -12.35 38.14
C VAL A 121 33.15 -13.37 37.33
N THR A 122 33.34 -14.66 37.57
CA THR A 122 32.62 -15.73 36.86
C THR A 122 31.12 -15.69 37.14
N GLN A 123 30.73 -15.40 38.39
CA GLN A 123 29.32 -15.25 38.76
C GLN A 123 28.69 -14.02 38.09
N GLY A 124 29.40 -12.89 38.04
CA GLY A 124 28.97 -11.68 37.33
C GLY A 124 28.73 -11.95 35.85
N LEU A 125 29.72 -12.52 35.15
CA LEU A 125 29.60 -12.87 33.73
C LEU A 125 28.45 -13.84 33.45
N ARG A 126 28.20 -14.80 34.35
CA ARG A 126 27.06 -15.71 34.24
C ARG A 126 25.73 -14.97 34.35
N GLY A 127 25.63 -14.01 35.26
CA GLY A 127 24.47 -13.14 35.42
C GLY A 127 24.21 -12.32 34.16
N ASP A 128 25.24 -11.64 33.66
CA ASP A 128 25.17 -10.79 32.46
C ASP A 128 24.76 -11.59 31.22
N LEU A 129 25.34 -12.78 31.02
CA LEU A 129 25.02 -13.64 29.89
C LEU A 129 23.57 -14.14 29.96
N LYS A 130 23.08 -14.48 31.16
CA LYS A 130 21.67 -14.85 31.34
C LYS A 130 20.75 -13.68 31.03
N HIS A 131 21.06 -12.49 31.54
CA HIS A 131 20.29 -11.28 31.29
C HIS A 131 20.23 -10.94 29.81
N GLU A 132 21.38 -10.93 29.12
CA GLU A 132 21.44 -10.64 27.68
C GLU A 132 20.72 -11.71 26.86
N ARG A 133 20.80 -12.99 27.25
CA ARG A 133 20.01 -14.06 26.60
C ARG A 133 18.52 -13.79 26.74
N ASP A 134 18.04 -13.47 27.93
CA ASP A 134 16.62 -13.23 28.19
C ASP A 134 16.14 -11.97 27.45
N ARG A 135 16.97 -10.90 27.39
CA ARG A 135 16.71 -9.69 26.60
C ARG A 135 16.60 -10.00 25.10
N ARG A 136 17.50 -10.82 24.56
CA ARG A 136 17.46 -11.24 23.13
C ARG A 136 16.22 -12.05 22.80
N LEU A 137 15.78 -12.92 23.70
CA LEU A 137 14.55 -13.69 23.51
C LEU A 137 13.33 -12.77 23.46
N GLN A 138 13.22 -11.82 24.40
CA GLN A 138 12.13 -10.83 24.38
C GLN A 138 12.12 -9.97 23.11
N LEU A 139 13.30 -9.57 22.63
CA LEU A 139 13.42 -8.84 21.38
C LEU A 139 12.99 -9.70 20.18
N ALA A 140 13.43 -10.95 20.11
CA ALA A 140 13.04 -11.88 19.05
C ALA A 140 11.52 -12.07 19.01
N ASP A 141 10.87 -12.27 20.17
CA ASP A 141 9.42 -12.39 20.27
C ASP A 141 8.71 -11.13 19.77
N THR A 142 9.21 -9.95 20.13
CA THR A 142 8.65 -8.66 19.69
C THR A 142 8.77 -8.50 18.18
N VAL A 143 9.93 -8.83 17.59
CA VAL A 143 10.15 -8.79 16.14
C VAL A 143 9.22 -9.77 15.42
N LEU A 144 9.06 -10.98 15.94
CA LEU A 144 8.15 -11.97 15.37
C LEU A 144 6.70 -11.50 15.41
N ARG A 145 6.26 -10.90 16.52
CA ARG A 145 4.91 -10.31 16.64
C ARG A 145 4.68 -9.22 15.61
N HIS A 146 5.58 -8.25 15.48
CA HIS A 146 5.44 -7.18 14.49
C HIS A 146 5.48 -7.70 13.05
N ARG A 147 6.30 -8.71 12.76
CA ARG A 147 6.32 -9.35 11.44
C ARG A 147 4.99 -10.03 11.14
N ALA A 148 4.38 -10.69 12.13
CA ALA A 148 3.06 -11.30 11.98
C ALA A 148 1.97 -10.25 11.77
N GLU A 149 1.94 -9.19 12.59
CA GLU A 149 1.02 -8.05 12.45
C GLU A 149 1.11 -7.43 11.05
N PHE A 150 2.33 -7.21 10.55
CA PHE A 150 2.56 -6.70 9.21
C PHE A 150 2.01 -7.64 8.13
N ALA A 151 2.27 -8.95 8.24
CA ALA A 151 1.76 -9.94 7.30
C ALA A 151 0.22 -10.00 7.28
N PHE A 152 -0.44 -9.88 8.45
CA PHE A 152 -1.89 -9.81 8.53
C PHE A 152 -2.44 -8.54 7.88
N ALA A 153 -1.86 -7.38 8.18
CA ALA A 153 -2.26 -6.12 7.56
C ALA A 153 -2.10 -6.16 6.03
N GLN A 154 -1.03 -6.81 5.53
CA GLN A 154 -0.83 -7.00 4.10
C GLN A 154 -1.94 -7.88 3.49
N LEU A 155 -2.28 -9.00 4.12
CA LEU A 155 -3.36 -9.88 3.64
C LEU A 155 -4.73 -9.19 3.65
N GLU A 156 -5.02 -8.38 4.67
CA GLU A 156 -6.27 -7.60 4.73
C GLU A 156 -6.35 -6.58 3.59
N ASN A 157 -5.23 -5.90 3.29
CA ASN A 157 -5.16 -4.96 2.17
C ASN A 157 -5.38 -5.67 0.83
N GLU A 158 -4.73 -6.81 0.59
CA GLU A 158 -4.92 -7.60 -0.62
C GLU A 158 -6.37 -8.08 -0.80
N ARG A 159 -7.03 -8.49 0.29
CA ARG A 159 -8.46 -8.83 0.29
C ARG A 159 -9.33 -7.62 -0.03
N ALA A 160 -9.06 -6.46 0.57
CA ALA A 160 -9.80 -5.23 0.31
C ALA A 160 -9.65 -4.77 -1.14
N LEU A 161 -8.44 -4.82 -1.71
CA LEU A 161 -8.20 -4.51 -3.12
C LEU A 161 -8.92 -5.47 -4.06
N THR A 162 -8.94 -6.76 -3.73
CA THR A 162 -9.67 -7.76 -4.52
C THR A 162 -11.17 -7.51 -4.47
N SER A 163 -11.72 -7.21 -3.27
CA SER A 163 -13.13 -6.84 -3.09
C SER A 163 -13.50 -5.62 -3.94
N LEU A 164 -12.69 -4.55 -3.87
CA LEU A 164 -12.90 -3.34 -4.66
C LEU A 164 -12.88 -3.63 -6.17
N ARG A 165 -11.96 -4.48 -6.63
CA ARG A 165 -11.88 -4.86 -8.04
C ARG A 165 -13.13 -5.60 -8.50
N ASP A 166 -13.63 -6.50 -7.68
CA ASP A 166 -14.82 -7.29 -8.00
C ASP A 166 -16.09 -6.42 -7.94
N GLU A 167 -16.19 -5.49 -7.00
CA GLU A 167 -17.24 -4.46 -6.96
C GLU A 167 -17.22 -3.57 -8.20
N LEU A 168 -16.04 -3.15 -8.67
CA LEU A 168 -15.89 -2.32 -9.87
C LEU A 168 -16.14 -3.09 -11.17
N ARG A 169 -16.12 -4.43 -11.16
CA ARG A 169 -16.36 -5.25 -12.34
C ARG A 169 -17.79 -5.09 -12.88
N VAL A 170 -18.79 -5.00 -12.00
CA VAL A 170 -20.20 -4.85 -12.37
C VAL A 170 -20.49 -3.51 -13.07
N PRO A 171 -20.22 -2.33 -12.45
CA PRO A 171 -20.51 -1.05 -13.08
C PRO A 171 -19.69 -0.83 -14.35
N ARG A 172 -18.48 -1.40 -14.45
CA ARG A 172 -17.71 -1.36 -15.69
C ARG A 172 -18.43 -2.09 -16.84
N GLY A 173 -18.96 -3.28 -16.56
CA GLY A 173 -19.76 -4.01 -17.55
C GLY A 173 -21.04 -3.30 -17.94
N ASP A 174 -21.70 -2.59 -17.01
CA ASP A 174 -22.89 -1.79 -17.32
C ASP A 174 -22.56 -0.54 -18.15
N VAL A 175 -21.40 0.09 -17.92
CA VAL A 175 -20.89 1.18 -18.78
C VAL A 175 -20.63 0.67 -20.18
N ASP A 176 -19.94 -0.47 -20.33
CA ASP A 176 -19.67 -1.06 -21.64
C ASP A 176 -20.99 -1.38 -22.38
N ARG A 177 -21.97 -1.98 -21.69
CA ARG A 177 -23.32 -2.21 -22.25
C ARG A 177 -24.00 -0.90 -22.68
N SER A 178 -23.93 0.14 -21.86
CA SER A 178 -24.53 1.44 -22.17
C SER A 178 -23.89 2.08 -23.40
N LEU A 179 -22.57 1.92 -23.57
CA LEU A 179 -21.85 2.42 -24.74
C LEU A 179 -22.27 1.68 -26.02
N ASP A 180 -22.46 0.36 -25.95
CA ASP A 180 -22.98 -0.44 -27.07
C ASP A 180 -24.40 0.00 -27.46
N GLU A 181 -25.28 0.27 -26.48
CA GLU A 181 -26.63 0.78 -26.72
C GLU A 181 -26.62 2.17 -27.39
N ILE A 182 -25.77 3.09 -26.91
CA ILE A 182 -25.60 4.41 -27.52
C ILE A 182 -25.12 4.28 -28.98
N ALA A 183 -24.16 3.39 -29.25
CA ALA A 183 -23.67 3.15 -30.60
C ALA A 183 -24.80 2.63 -31.51
N ALA A 184 -25.60 1.67 -31.03
CA ALA A 184 -26.76 1.16 -31.79
C ALA A 184 -27.77 2.27 -32.09
N LEU A 185 -28.13 3.09 -31.10
CA LEU A 185 -29.03 4.23 -31.29
C LEU A 185 -28.48 5.25 -32.28
N GLN A 186 -27.18 5.53 -32.25
CA GLN A 186 -26.54 6.42 -33.22
C GLN A 186 -26.69 5.90 -34.65
N THR A 187 -26.46 4.59 -34.87
CA THR A 187 -26.63 3.99 -36.20
C THR A 187 -28.08 4.08 -36.70
N LEU A 188 -29.05 3.96 -35.79
CA LEU A 188 -30.48 4.09 -36.11
C LEU A 188 -30.85 5.53 -36.49
N VAL A 189 -30.37 6.51 -35.72
CA VAL A 189 -30.55 7.94 -36.03
C VAL A 189 -29.96 8.28 -37.39
N ASP A 190 -28.75 7.79 -37.69
CA ASP A 190 -28.10 8.03 -38.98
C ASP A 190 -28.89 7.38 -40.13
N ALA A 191 -29.46 6.19 -39.93
CA ALA A 191 -30.30 5.52 -40.91
C ALA A 191 -31.57 6.35 -41.19
N HIS A 192 -32.28 6.76 -40.14
CA HIS A 192 -33.48 7.59 -40.27
C HIS A 192 -33.16 8.94 -40.93
N HIS A 193 -32.01 9.54 -40.62
CA HIS A 193 -31.57 10.77 -41.28
C HIS A 193 -31.37 10.58 -42.79
N ARG A 194 -30.76 9.46 -43.21
CA ARG A 194 -30.59 9.13 -44.64
C ARG A 194 -31.94 8.91 -45.34
N GLU A 195 -32.88 8.22 -44.70
CA GLU A 195 -34.23 8.01 -45.23
C GLU A 195 -35.00 9.33 -45.38
N HIS A 196 -35.00 10.16 -44.34
CA HIS A 196 -35.63 11.47 -44.37
C HIS A 196 -35.03 12.34 -45.50
N LYS A 197 -33.70 12.35 -45.64
CA LYS A 197 -33.03 13.06 -46.73
C LYS A 197 -33.48 12.54 -48.10
N ALA A 198 -33.55 11.23 -48.31
CA ALA A 198 -34.00 10.63 -49.57
C ALA A 198 -35.45 10.99 -49.90
N LEU A 199 -36.34 11.02 -48.90
CA LEU A 199 -37.73 11.45 -49.07
C LEU A 199 -37.84 12.93 -49.45
N CYS A 200 -37.07 13.81 -48.80
CA CYS A 200 -37.00 15.23 -49.17
C CYS A 200 -36.57 15.41 -50.64
N GLU A 201 -35.48 14.75 -51.05
CA GLU A 201 -35.00 14.83 -52.44
C GLU A 201 -36.05 14.32 -53.45
N MET A 202 -36.79 13.25 -53.14
CA MET A 202 -37.87 12.77 -53.99
C MET A 202 -39.00 13.80 -54.14
N LEU A 203 -39.41 14.43 -53.05
CA LEU A 203 -40.48 15.44 -53.05
C LEU A 203 -40.09 16.71 -53.82
N GLU A 204 -38.82 17.13 -53.71
CA GLU A 204 -38.27 18.22 -54.50
C GLU A 204 -38.29 17.88 -56.00
N ARG A 205 -37.84 16.68 -56.39
CA ARG A 205 -37.85 16.23 -57.80
C ARG A 205 -39.26 16.16 -58.39
N LYS A 206 -40.27 15.81 -57.58
CA LYS A 206 -41.68 15.78 -58.00
C LYS A 206 -42.33 17.17 -58.03
N GLY A 207 -41.63 18.24 -57.67
CA GLY A 207 -42.16 19.61 -57.65
C GLY A 207 -43.17 19.88 -56.53
N VAL A 208 -43.36 18.93 -55.61
CA VAL A 208 -44.33 19.03 -54.50
C VAL A 208 -43.85 20.05 -53.48
N LEU A 209 -42.54 20.09 -53.22
CA LEU A 209 -41.91 21.13 -52.42
C LEU A 209 -41.46 22.27 -53.34
N HIS A 210 -42.28 23.31 -53.44
CA HIS A 210 -41.83 24.55 -54.08
C HIS A 210 -40.74 25.19 -53.23
N ARG A 211 -39.51 25.18 -53.74
CA ARG A 211 -38.39 25.92 -53.16
C ARG A 211 -38.78 27.40 -53.12
N LYS A 212 -39.26 27.89 -51.97
CA LYS A 212 -39.47 29.32 -51.73
C LYS A 212 -38.12 29.98 -51.99
N LYS A 213 -37.95 30.61 -53.15
CA LYS A 213 -36.82 31.48 -53.42
C LYS A 213 -36.89 32.56 -52.34
N GLN A 214 -35.97 32.56 -51.39
CA GLN A 214 -35.73 33.74 -50.58
C GLN A 214 -35.38 34.83 -51.59
N ARG A 215 -36.30 35.76 -51.82
CA ARG A 215 -35.98 37.06 -52.41
C ARG A 215 -35.04 37.71 -51.41
N THR A 216 -33.75 37.64 -51.66
CA THR A 216 -32.79 38.60 -51.13
C THR A 216 -33.10 39.93 -51.80
N ASP A 217 -34.10 40.63 -51.27
CA ASP A 217 -34.28 42.05 -51.56
C ASP A 217 -33.11 42.75 -50.87
N GLY A 218 -32.12 43.12 -51.67
CA GLY A 218 -31.02 43.94 -51.23
C GLY A 218 -31.55 45.32 -50.86
N THR A 219 -31.54 45.64 -49.58
CA THR A 219 -31.71 47.02 -49.11
C THR A 219 -30.32 47.62 -48.98
N ALA A 220 -30.10 48.68 -49.76
CA ALA A 220 -28.94 49.57 -49.71
C ALA A 220 -28.85 50.32 -48.38
#